data_AF-A0A0M2JN35-F1
#
_entry.id   AF-A0A0M2JN35-F1
#
_cell.length_a   1.000
_cell.length_b   1.000
_cell.length_c   1.000
_cell.angle_alpha   90.00
_cell.angle_beta   90.00
_cell.angle_gamma   90.00
#
_symmetry.space_group_name_H-M   'P 1'
#
loop_
_entity.id
_entity.type
_entity.pdbx_description
1 polymer ?
#
loop_
_entity_poly.entity_id
_entity_poly.type
_entity_poly.pdbx_seq_one_letter_code
_entity_poly.pdbx_strand_id
1 'polypeptide(L)'
;MTDRHDRRDGHAARYSYEPDGTHYVEQTVQVYLRLSDDRTRWIIDAASVDGCALDSAMSDLSASNTECACDSADYDDVLAAADTLPLPTGEELAHLLLDALPD
;
A
#
# COMPACT_ATOMS: atom_id res chain seq x y z
N MET A 1 -18.13 19.76 22.25
CA MET A 1 -16.75 19.47 22.70
C MET A 1 -16.69 17.99 23.01
N THR A 2 -16.18 17.20 22.06
CA THR A 2 -15.88 15.79 22.27
C THR A 2 -14.46 15.62 21.79
N ASP A 3 -13.56 15.73 22.77
CA ASP A 3 -12.14 15.38 22.67
C ASP A 3 -12.06 13.91 22.26
N ARG A 4 -11.62 13.65 21.03
CA ARG A 4 -11.34 12.30 20.55
C ARG A 4 -9.84 12.17 20.44
N HIS A 5 -9.31 11.31 21.30
CA HIS A 5 -7.91 10.96 21.46
C HIS A 5 -7.18 10.71 20.14
N ASP A 6 -6.45 11.71 19.64
CA ASP A 6 -5.34 11.48 18.72
C ASP A 6 -4.19 10.82 19.49
N ARG A 7 -3.81 9.61 19.08
CA ARG A 7 -2.58 8.96 19.58
C ARG A 7 -1.36 9.54 18.86
N ARG A 8 -0.27 9.74 19.61
CA ARG A 8 0.98 10.39 19.13
C ARG A 8 1.82 9.57 18.15
N ASP A 9 1.46 8.32 17.89
CA ASP A 9 2.26 7.36 17.12
C ASP A 9 1.88 7.30 15.63
N GLY A 10 0.87 8.04 15.18
CA GLY A 10 0.64 8.30 13.75
C GLY A 10 0.23 7.08 12.92
N HIS A 11 -0.18 5.97 13.54
CA HIS A 11 -0.90 4.93 12.80
C HIS A 11 -2.26 5.50 12.38
N ALA A 12 -2.39 5.78 11.09
CA ALA A 12 -3.65 6.21 10.50
C ALA A 12 -4.75 5.23 10.93
N ALA A 13 -5.80 5.76 11.56
CA ALA A 13 -7.05 5.02 11.67
C ALA A 13 -7.40 4.56 10.26
N ARG A 14 -7.75 3.26 10.11
CA ARG A 14 -8.19 2.64 8.84
C ARG A 14 -8.90 3.69 7.98
N TYR A 15 -8.41 3.89 6.76
CA TYR A 15 -9.07 4.77 5.79
C TYR A 15 -10.54 4.37 5.73
N SER A 16 -11.41 5.21 6.28
CA SER A 16 -12.86 5.07 6.18
C SER A 16 -13.31 5.93 5.01
N TYR A 17 -12.82 5.61 3.82
CA TYR A 17 -13.17 6.27 2.59
C TYR A 17 -13.99 5.30 1.75
N GLU A 18 -15.30 5.36 1.87
CA GLU A 18 -16.21 4.67 0.94
C GLU A 18 -16.22 5.49 -0.38
N PRO A 19 -15.64 5.00 -1.49
CA PRO A 19 -15.61 5.76 -2.72
C PRO A 19 -17.01 5.76 -3.37
N ASP A 20 -17.56 6.94 -3.69
CA ASP A 20 -18.73 7.08 -4.57
C ASP A 20 -18.38 6.82 -6.08
N GLY A 21 -17.36 6.00 -6.37
CA GLY A 21 -16.70 5.91 -7.69
C GLY A 21 -16.29 4.50 -8.15
N THR A 22 -15.63 4.43 -9.33
CA THR A 22 -15.09 3.18 -9.91
C THR A 22 -14.12 2.51 -8.93
N HIS A 23 -14.35 1.24 -8.65
CA HIS A 23 -13.58 0.42 -7.72
C HIS A 23 -12.45 -0.32 -8.45
N TYR A 24 -11.30 -0.50 -7.80
CA TYR A 24 -10.10 -1.13 -8.37
C TYR A 24 -9.62 -2.30 -7.52
N VAL A 25 -8.92 -3.27 -8.12
CA VAL A 25 -8.20 -4.30 -7.37
C VAL A 25 -6.94 -3.67 -6.78
N GLU A 26 -6.76 -3.80 -5.47
CA GLU A 26 -5.71 -3.10 -4.73
C GLU A 26 -4.77 -4.05 -3.98
N GLN A 27 -3.55 -3.57 -3.81
CA GLN A 27 -2.54 -4.16 -2.94
C GLN A 27 -1.86 -3.08 -2.12
N THR A 28 -1.37 -3.47 -0.94
CA THR A 28 -0.55 -2.60 -0.10
C THR A 28 0.83 -3.19 0.01
N VAL A 29 1.86 -2.37 -0.24
CA VAL A 29 3.27 -2.75 -0.07
C VAL A 29 3.86 -2.14 1.20
N GLN A 30 4.84 -2.82 1.79
CA GLN A 30 5.61 -2.31 2.94
C GLN A 30 6.95 -1.73 2.50
N VAL A 31 7.26 -0.53 3.01
CA VAL A 31 8.61 0.05 2.94
C VAL A 31 9.12 0.20 4.37
N TYR A 32 10.29 -0.38 4.62
CA TYR A 32 10.94 -0.33 5.91
C TYR A 32 11.76 0.96 6.02
N LEU A 33 11.57 1.66 7.15
CA LEU A 33 12.35 2.83 7.48
C LEU A 33 13.34 2.48 8.59
N ARG A 34 14.56 3.00 8.47
CA ARG A 34 15.54 3.02 9.55
C ARG A 34 15.92 4.43 9.92
N LEU A 35 16.31 4.62 11.17
CA LEU A 35 16.88 5.90 11.60
C LEU A 35 18.27 6.06 10.95
N SER A 36 18.53 7.25 10.40
CA SER A 36 19.86 7.60 9.87
C SER A 36 20.95 7.46 10.93
N ASP A 37 22.18 7.26 10.49
CA ASP A 37 23.31 6.96 11.39
C ASP A 37 23.60 8.10 12.37
N ASP A 38 23.35 9.35 11.95
CA ASP A 38 23.44 10.55 12.80
C ASP A 38 22.19 10.80 13.68
N ARG A 39 21.16 9.96 13.53
CA ARG A 39 19.89 9.99 14.28
C ARG A 39 19.04 11.24 14.06
N THR A 40 19.23 11.92 12.94
CA THR A 40 18.52 13.19 12.67
C THR A 40 17.28 13.04 11.79
N ARG A 41 17.18 11.94 11.04
CA ARG A 41 16.08 11.70 10.08
C ARG A 41 15.81 10.22 9.82
N TRP A 42 14.64 9.92 9.28
CA TRP A 42 14.31 8.60 8.71
C TRP A 42 14.88 8.46 7.31
N ILE A 43 15.34 7.26 6.98
CA ILE A 43 15.78 6.86 5.64
C ILE A 43 15.16 5.51 5.30
N ILE A 44 15.03 5.20 4.01
CA ILE A 44 14.61 3.89 3.55
C ILE A 44 15.69 2.86 3.92
N ASP A 45 15.27 1.75 4.53
CA ASP A 45 16.16 0.63 4.85
C ASP A 45 16.57 -0.11 3.58
N ALA A 46 17.79 -0.65 3.57
CA ALA A 46 18.31 -1.41 2.43
C ALA A 46 17.42 -2.60 2.05
N ALA A 47 16.70 -3.18 3.02
CA ALA A 47 15.73 -4.26 2.77
C ALA A 47 14.58 -3.85 1.84
N SER A 48 14.29 -2.57 1.67
CA SER A 48 13.21 -2.10 0.76
C SER A 48 13.70 -1.75 -0.64
N VAL A 49 15.00 -1.78 -0.89
CA VAL A 49 15.63 -1.39 -2.17
C VAL A 49 16.71 -2.39 -2.59
N ASP A 50 16.58 -3.65 -2.18
CA ASP A 50 17.52 -4.73 -2.47
C ASP A 50 17.34 -5.33 -3.89
N GLY A 51 16.38 -4.82 -4.65
CA GLY A 51 16.02 -5.29 -5.99
C GLY A 51 14.98 -6.42 -5.99
N CYS A 52 14.50 -6.86 -4.82
CA CYS A 52 13.39 -7.79 -4.70
C CYS A 52 12.03 -7.05 -4.71
N ALA A 53 10.96 -7.79 -4.98
CA ALA A 53 9.60 -7.30 -4.81
C ALA A 53 9.35 -6.93 -3.33
N LEU A 54 8.65 -5.83 -3.10
CA LEU A 54 8.28 -5.41 -1.74
C LEU A 54 7.30 -6.40 -1.10
N ASP A 55 7.35 -6.51 0.23
CA ASP A 55 6.40 -7.32 0.99
C ASP A 55 4.99 -6.72 0.91
N SER A 56 3.97 -7.57 0.78
CA SER A 56 2.59 -7.13 1.00
C SER A 56 2.41 -6.75 2.47
N ALA A 57 1.68 -5.66 2.73
CA ALA A 57 1.23 -5.34 4.08
C ALA A 57 0.01 -6.15 4.53
N MET A 58 -0.58 -6.92 3.60
CA MET A 58 -1.71 -7.80 3.87
C MET A 58 -1.23 -9.12 4.47
N SER A 59 -2.02 -9.69 5.39
CA SER A 59 -1.63 -10.93 6.09
C SER A 59 -1.83 -12.20 5.25
N ASP A 60 -2.71 -12.18 4.26
CA ASP A 60 -3.05 -13.33 3.41
C ASP A 60 -2.34 -13.30 2.04
N LEU A 61 -1.52 -12.27 1.78
CA LEU A 61 -0.75 -12.03 0.54
C LEU A 61 -1.60 -11.93 -0.75
N SER A 62 -2.90 -12.18 -0.67
CA SER A 62 -3.83 -12.03 -1.77
C SER A 62 -4.19 -10.57 -2.02
N ALA A 63 -4.37 -10.23 -3.29
CA ALA A 63 -5.19 -9.10 -3.71
C ALA A 63 -6.51 -9.12 -2.95
N SER A 64 -6.76 -8.09 -2.13
CA SER A 64 -8.03 -7.97 -1.42
C SER A 64 -8.80 -6.80 -2.00
N ASN A 65 -10.11 -7.00 -2.13
CA ASN A 65 -11.04 -5.96 -2.53
C ASN A 65 -12.00 -5.59 -1.39
N THR A 66 -11.49 -5.51 -0.16
CA THR A 66 -12.30 -5.19 1.01
C THR A 66 -12.70 -3.71 1.08
N GLU A 67 -13.38 -3.20 0.05
CA GLU A 67 -14.51 -2.27 0.21
C GLU A 67 -15.50 -2.31 -0.99
N CYS A 68 -16.38 -3.32 -1.00
CA CYS A 68 -17.73 -3.35 -1.61
C CYS A 68 -17.97 -4.25 -2.86
N ALA A 69 -19.20 -4.77 -2.92
CA ALA A 69 -19.67 -5.96 -3.65
C ALA A 69 -19.50 -5.89 -5.18
N CYS A 70 -18.74 -6.81 -5.74
CA CYS A 70 -18.49 -6.93 -7.18
C CYS A 70 -19.55 -7.81 -7.85
N ASP A 71 -20.31 -7.23 -8.79
CA ASP A 71 -21.29 -7.91 -9.66
C ASP A 71 -20.79 -7.95 -11.12
N SER A 72 -19.56 -8.43 -11.36
CA SER A 72 -19.08 -8.72 -12.71
C SER A 72 -18.67 -10.19 -12.85
N ALA A 73 -19.03 -10.80 -13.98
CA ALA A 73 -18.78 -12.23 -14.24
C ALA A 73 -17.29 -12.61 -14.28
N ASP A 74 -16.39 -11.62 -14.40
CA ASP A 74 -14.95 -11.82 -14.59
C ASP A 74 -14.12 -11.44 -13.34
N TYR A 75 -14.76 -11.12 -12.21
CA TYR A 75 -14.08 -10.65 -11.01
C TYR A 75 -13.02 -11.64 -10.48
N ASP A 76 -13.39 -12.92 -10.38
CA ASP A 76 -12.49 -13.97 -9.88
C ASP A 76 -11.27 -14.16 -10.81
N ASP A 77 -11.44 -14.00 -12.12
CA ASP A 77 -10.36 -14.11 -13.10
C ASP A 77 -9.38 -12.93 -12.99
N VAL A 78 -9.89 -11.71 -12.73
CA VAL A 78 -9.06 -10.53 -12.50
C VAL A 78 -8.26 -10.66 -11.20
N LEU A 79 -8.87 -11.15 -10.12
CA LEU A 79 -8.16 -11.42 -8.87
C LEU A 79 -7.08 -12.49 -9.04
N ALA A 80 -7.43 -13.61 -9.68
CA ALA A 80 -6.48 -14.69 -9.93
C ALA A 80 -5.30 -14.21 -10.78
N ALA A 81 -5.54 -13.33 -11.76
CA ALA A 81 -4.46 -12.71 -12.53
C ALA A 81 -3.60 -11.78 -11.65
N ALA A 82 -4.22 -10.93 -10.83
CA ALA A 82 -3.51 -9.99 -9.95
C ALA A 82 -2.61 -10.71 -8.93
N ASP A 83 -3.07 -11.82 -8.36
CA ASP A 83 -2.29 -12.64 -7.41
C ASP A 83 -1.02 -13.27 -8.02
N THR A 84 -0.92 -13.31 -9.36
CA THR A 84 0.28 -13.80 -10.05
C THR A 84 1.29 -12.71 -10.39
N LEU A 85 0.91 -11.44 -10.26
CA LEU A 85 1.81 -10.32 -10.55
C LEU A 85 2.74 -10.09 -9.37
N PRO A 86 4.06 -9.91 -9.60
CA PRO A 86 4.95 -9.48 -8.52
C PRO A 86 4.55 -8.07 -8.07
N LEU A 87 4.64 -7.84 -6.76
CA LEU A 87 4.63 -6.48 -6.22
C LEU A 87 5.84 -5.69 -6.77
N PRO A 88 5.74 -4.36 -6.87
CA PRO A 88 6.85 -3.56 -7.38
C PRO A 88 8.08 -3.70 -6.48
N THR A 89 9.25 -3.56 -7.10
CA THR A 89 10.50 -3.28 -6.38
C THR A 89 10.45 -1.86 -5.77
N GLY A 90 11.37 -1.57 -4.84
CA GLY A 90 11.49 -0.23 -4.29
C GLY A 90 11.78 0.88 -5.33
N GLU A 91 12.52 0.55 -6.40
CA GLU A 91 12.80 1.47 -7.51
C GLU A 91 11.55 1.75 -8.34
N GLU A 92 10.80 0.70 -8.72
CA GLU A 92 9.54 0.84 -9.46
C GLU A 92 8.51 1.62 -8.65
N LEU A 93 8.39 1.38 -7.34
CA LEU A 93 7.51 2.16 -6.47
C LEU A 93 7.87 3.65 -6.48
N ALA A 94 9.16 4.00 -6.47
CA ALA A 94 9.59 5.39 -6.54
C ALA A 94 9.14 6.05 -7.84
N HIS A 95 9.21 5.35 -8.98
CA HIS A 95 8.70 5.83 -10.26
C HIS A 95 7.18 5.99 -10.25
N LEU A 96 6.43 5.00 -9.77
CA LEU A 96 4.97 5.07 -9.67
C LEU A 96 4.51 6.26 -8.83
N LEU A 97 5.20 6.54 -7.72
CA LEU A 97 4.92 7.72 -6.91
C LEU A 97 5.18 9.02 -7.66
N LEU A 98 6.32 9.13 -8.36
CA LEU A 98 6.66 10.32 -9.13
C LEU A 98 5.65 10.56 -10.27
N ASP A 99 5.25 9.51 -10.97
CA ASP A 99 4.28 9.57 -12.08
C ASP A 99 2.88 9.99 -11.61
N ALA A 100 2.53 9.72 -10.35
CA ALA A 100 1.24 10.06 -9.76
C ALA A 100 1.15 11.48 -9.19
N LEU A 101 2.28 12.18 -9.04
CA LEU A 101 2.28 13.57 -8.55
C LEU A 101 1.71 14.51 -9.62
N PRO A 102 0.87 15.49 -9.24
CA PRO A 102 0.41 16.51 -10.18
C PRO A 102 1.56 17.43 -10.63
N ASP A 103 1.48 17.91 -11.87
CA ASP A 103 2.39 18.93 -12.43
C ASP A 103 2.41 20.25 -11.63
#